data_AF-A0A9P9N1R0-F1
#
_entry.id   AF-A0A9P9N1R0-F1
#
_cell.length_a   1.000
_cell.length_b   1.000
_cell.length_c   1.000
_cell.angle_alpha   90.00
_cell.angle_beta   90.00
_cell.angle_gamma   90.00
#
_symmetry.space_group_name_H-M   'P 1'
#
loop_
_entity.id
_entity.type
_entity.pdbx_description
1 polymer ?
#
loop_
_entity_poly.entity_id
_entity_poly.type
_entity_poly.pdbx_seq_one_letter_code
_entity_poly.pdbx_strand_id
1 'polypeptide(L)'
;MKKVHAIKLLQASTDPDDISEFRLLVDHQHIKYVTVDPYIFDDMDLIFEPTLIKILRPLLPAGDWNHARIFQATSSEKSSSGNAEVQVETSTQVQPGILGIWHSLAIDYLELEVGSHLRSNVCEATCSKIPGQFVVKFARFHYEIARLERETTAYKWIDGHNIGPKFLGHLTEHGRVIGFAMSKIEEARHATLDDLDICRQALRRLHTLGIKHGDTNKHNFLIHPHGVTMIDLDFAEQNATEAELNEELYGLEQQLADTSGKGGVIELIDGTDC
;
A
#
# COMPACT_ATOMS: atom_id res chain seq x y z
N MET A 1 -5.35 34.10 -12.81
CA MET A 1 -5.69 32.74 -12.30
C MET A 1 -5.02 32.56 -10.95
N LYS A 2 -5.75 32.20 -9.90
CA LYS A 2 -5.18 31.98 -8.56
C LYS A 2 -4.27 30.75 -8.63
N LYS A 3 -2.94 30.98 -8.69
CA LYS A 3 -1.91 29.93 -8.62
C LYS A 3 -1.21 30.03 -7.27
N VAL A 4 -1.83 29.46 -6.23
CA VAL A 4 -1.12 29.06 -5.00
C VAL A 4 -1.83 27.80 -4.52
N HIS A 5 -1.44 26.65 -5.09
CA HIS A 5 -1.82 25.35 -4.54
C HIS A 5 -0.70 24.88 -3.62
N ALA A 6 -0.99 24.68 -2.34
CA ALA A 6 -0.09 23.92 -1.49
C ALA A 6 -0.16 22.46 -1.96
N ILE A 7 0.93 21.96 -2.52
CA ILE A 7 1.01 20.57 -3.00
C ILE A 7 2.00 19.86 -2.09
N LYS A 8 1.59 18.70 -1.57
CA LYS A 8 2.45 17.74 -0.88
C LYS A 8 2.37 16.42 -1.63
N LEU A 9 3.51 15.81 -1.92
CA LEU A 9 3.54 14.47 -2.48
C LEU A 9 3.18 13.46 -1.36
N LEU A 10 2.23 12.57 -1.63
CA LEU A 10 1.92 11.47 -0.72
C LEU A 10 2.58 10.18 -1.20
N GLN A 11 2.39 9.83 -2.48
CA GLN A 11 2.99 8.65 -3.10
C GLN A 11 3.34 8.91 -4.55
N ALA A 12 4.38 8.26 -5.04
CA ALA A 12 4.81 8.26 -6.43
C ALA A 12 5.04 6.82 -6.91
N SER A 13 4.73 6.58 -8.18
CA SER A 13 5.13 5.42 -8.96
C SER A 13 5.68 5.97 -10.27
N THR A 14 7.00 6.02 -10.39
CA THR A 14 7.68 6.60 -11.54
C THR A 14 8.23 5.49 -12.42
N ASP A 15 7.94 5.56 -13.70
CA ASP A 15 8.50 4.69 -14.73
C ASP A 15 9.01 5.58 -15.88
N PRO A 16 10.27 5.43 -16.32
CA PRO A 16 10.84 6.23 -17.41
C PRO A 16 10.22 5.91 -18.78
N ASP A 17 9.78 4.67 -18.96
CA ASP A 17 9.30 4.13 -20.23
C ASP A 17 7.77 3.94 -20.25
N ASP A 18 7.09 4.22 -19.13
CA ASP A 18 5.64 4.11 -18.98
C ASP A 18 5.04 5.32 -18.22
N ILE A 19 3.74 5.28 -17.98
CA ILE A 19 3.01 6.32 -17.26
C ILE A 19 3.50 6.38 -15.82
N SER A 20 3.95 7.56 -15.41
CA SER A 20 4.22 7.85 -13.99
C SER A 20 2.95 8.32 -13.28
N GLU A 21 2.66 7.75 -12.11
CA GLU A 21 1.49 8.06 -11.28
C GLU A 21 1.87 8.72 -9.95
N PHE A 22 1.13 9.75 -9.56
CA PHE A 22 1.33 10.49 -8.31
C PHE A 22 0.02 10.65 -7.54
N ARG A 23 0.08 10.43 -6.23
CA ARG A 23 -0.99 10.75 -5.29
C ARG A 23 -0.55 11.97 -4.47
N LEU A 24 -1.32 13.05 -4.55
CA LEU A 24 -0.98 14.36 -4.02
C LEU A 24 -2.01 14.83 -3.00
N LEU A 25 -1.55 15.50 -1.94
CA LEU A 25 -2.41 16.31 -1.09
C LEU A 25 -2.36 17.76 -1.57
N VAL A 26 -3.50 18.26 -2.05
CA VAL A 26 -3.67 19.61 -2.57
C VAL A 26 -4.44 20.46 -1.56
N ASP A 27 -3.90 21.63 -1.24
CA ASP A 27 -4.44 22.64 -0.32
C ASP A 27 -4.76 22.09 1.08
N HIS A 28 -4.01 21.05 1.48
CA HIS A 28 -4.18 20.34 2.75
C HIS A 28 -5.56 19.71 2.94
N GLN A 29 -6.36 19.59 1.88
CA GLN A 29 -7.77 19.18 1.98
C GLN A 29 -8.17 18.10 0.99
N HIS A 30 -7.55 18.06 -0.18
CA HIS A 30 -8.01 17.20 -1.27
C HIS A 30 -6.91 16.27 -1.73
N ILE A 31 -7.22 14.97 -1.77
CA ILE A 31 -6.31 14.00 -2.37
C ILE A 31 -6.61 13.93 -3.87
N LYS A 32 -5.58 14.12 -4.68
CA LYS A 32 -5.70 14.15 -6.14
C LYS A 32 -4.66 13.24 -6.79
N TYR A 33 -5.02 12.70 -7.94
CA TYR A 33 -4.19 11.80 -8.74
C TYR A 33 -3.66 12.53 -9.96
N VAL A 34 -2.38 12.34 -10.27
CA VAL A 34 -1.75 12.90 -11.45
C VAL A 34 -1.04 11.80 -12.20
N THR A 35 -1.28 11.71 -13.51
CA THR A 35 -0.52 10.88 -14.44
C THR A 35 0.34 11.76 -15.32
N VAL A 36 1.54 11.27 -15.66
CA VAL A 36 2.47 11.91 -16.59
C VAL A 36 2.80 10.87 -17.65
N ASP A 37 2.47 11.15 -18.91
CA ASP A 37 2.87 10.25 -20.02
C ASP A 37 4.40 10.17 -20.11
N PRO A 38 4.96 9.08 -20.65
CA PRO A 38 6.41 8.91 -20.73
C PRO A 38 7.08 9.99 -21.58
N TYR A 39 8.37 10.22 -21.32
CA TYR A 39 9.25 11.12 -22.10
C TYR A 39 8.89 12.62 -22.05
N ILE A 40 8.06 13.07 -21.11
CA ILE A 40 7.75 14.50 -20.93
C ILE A 40 8.81 15.22 -20.09
N PHE A 41 9.23 14.62 -18.98
CA PHE A 41 10.18 15.19 -18.03
C PHE A 41 11.35 14.22 -17.85
N ASP A 42 12.46 14.73 -17.33
CA ASP A 42 13.58 13.90 -16.91
C ASP A 42 13.15 13.03 -15.72
N ASP A 43 13.55 11.76 -15.71
CA ASP A 43 13.18 10.82 -14.65
C ASP A 43 13.65 11.29 -13.27
N MET A 44 14.82 11.92 -13.21
CA MET A 44 15.39 12.46 -11.97
C MET A 44 14.51 13.60 -11.42
N ASP A 45 13.84 14.34 -12.30
CA ASP A 45 12.92 15.41 -11.91
C ASP A 45 11.62 14.86 -11.31
N LEU A 46 11.19 13.68 -11.74
CA LEU A 46 9.97 13.02 -11.26
C LEU A 46 10.16 12.30 -9.92
N ILE A 47 11.36 11.78 -9.64
CA ILE A 47 11.65 11.08 -8.37
C ILE A 47 12.01 12.03 -7.23
N PHE A 48 12.48 13.25 -7.52
CA PHE A 48 12.86 14.22 -6.50
C PHE A 48 11.72 15.18 -6.17
N GLU A 49 11.04 14.95 -5.04
CA GLU A 49 9.83 15.69 -4.62
C GLU A 49 9.94 17.22 -4.77
N PRO A 50 11.02 17.91 -4.34
CA PRO A 50 11.11 19.36 -4.50
C PRO A 50 11.11 19.83 -5.95
N THR A 51 11.64 19.03 -6.89
CA THR A 51 11.59 19.33 -8.32
C THR A 51 10.24 18.99 -8.90
N LEU A 52 9.69 17.81 -8.58
CA LEU A 52 8.34 17.42 -8.98
C LEU A 52 7.30 18.49 -8.61
N ILE A 53 7.33 19.00 -7.38
CA ILE A 53 6.40 20.05 -6.94
C ILE A 53 6.57 21.34 -7.74
N LYS A 54 7.80 21.71 -8.12
CA LYS A 54 8.06 22.88 -8.96
C LYS A 54 7.51 22.71 -10.38
N ILE A 55 7.53 21.49 -10.91
CA ILE A 55 6.97 21.14 -12.22
C ILE A 55 5.45 21.14 -12.17
N LEU A 56 4.85 20.46 -11.19
CA LEU A 56 3.40 20.26 -11.10
C LEU A 56 2.64 21.55 -10.74
N ARG A 57 3.18 22.37 -9.82
CA ARG A 57 2.50 23.58 -9.33
C ARG A 57 2.04 24.56 -10.43
N PRO A 58 2.84 24.89 -11.47
CA PRO A 58 2.38 25.77 -12.54
C PRO A 58 1.40 25.12 -13.52
N LEU A 59 1.40 23.78 -13.62
CA LEU A 59 0.63 22.99 -14.58
C LEU A 59 -0.79 22.69 -14.08
N LEU A 60 -0.93 22.30 -12.81
CA LEU A 60 -2.20 21.84 -12.27
C LEU A 60 -3.19 23.00 -12.06
N PRO A 61 -4.41 22.92 -12.61
CA PRO A 61 -5.40 23.97 -12.43
C PRO A 61 -6.12 23.86 -11.08
N ALA A 62 -6.68 24.98 -10.62
CA ALA A 62 -7.66 24.96 -9.53
C ALA A 62 -8.97 24.32 -10.00
N GLY A 63 -9.75 23.79 -9.06
CA GLY A 63 -11.11 23.32 -9.32
C GLY A 63 -11.40 21.92 -8.83
N ASP A 64 -12.59 21.46 -9.18
CA ASP A 64 -13.13 20.16 -8.78
C ASP A 64 -12.76 19.10 -9.81
N TRP A 65 -11.62 18.48 -9.58
CA TRP A 65 -11.09 17.35 -10.34
C TRP A 65 -10.35 16.45 -9.38
N ASN A 66 -10.36 15.15 -9.62
CA ASN A 66 -9.61 14.17 -8.83
C ASN A 66 -8.51 13.46 -9.62
N HIS A 67 -8.49 13.60 -10.94
CA HIS A 67 -7.43 13.12 -11.81
C HIS A 67 -6.97 14.21 -12.78
N ALA A 68 -5.66 14.32 -13.00
CA ALA A 68 -5.06 15.13 -14.06
C ALA A 68 -4.06 14.30 -14.85
N ARG A 69 -4.12 14.36 -16.18
CA ARG A 69 -3.13 13.76 -17.08
C ARG A 69 -2.28 14.85 -17.70
N ILE A 70 -0.97 14.71 -17.59
CA ILE A 70 0.03 15.58 -18.22
C ILE A 70 0.58 14.84 -19.42
N PHE A 71 0.48 15.45 -20.61
CA PHE A 71 0.87 14.85 -21.88
C PHE A 71 1.46 15.90 -22.82
N GLN A 72 2.21 15.46 -23.83
CA GLN A 72 2.71 16.35 -24.87
C GLN A 72 1.72 16.41 -26.03
N ALA A 73 1.32 17.62 -26.45
CA ALA A 73 0.42 17.78 -27.58
C ALA A 73 1.13 17.38 -28.88
N THR A 74 0.56 16.43 -29.63
CA THR A 74 0.98 16.18 -31.01
C THR A 74 0.53 17.35 -31.87
N SER A 75 1.47 18.22 -32.25
CA SER A 75 1.19 19.30 -33.19
C SER A 75 0.84 18.69 -34.55
N SER A 76 -0.42 18.78 -34.98
CA SER A 76 -0.84 18.44 -36.35
C SER A 76 -0.16 19.31 -37.42
N GLU A 77 0.53 20.37 -37.03
CA GLU A 77 1.33 21.21 -37.91
C GLU A 77 2.71 21.41 -37.31
N LYS A 78 3.74 20.95 -38.04
CA LYS A 78 5.16 21.11 -37.70
C LYS A 78 5.50 22.59 -37.57
N SER A 79 5.32 23.12 -36.37
CA SER A 79 5.86 24.42 -35.98
C SER A 79 7.37 24.26 -35.89
N SER A 80 8.11 25.13 -36.57
CA SER A 80 9.57 25.06 -36.75
C SER A 80 10.38 25.40 -35.48
N SER A 81 9.81 25.19 -34.30
CA SER A 81 10.47 25.33 -33.00
C SER A 81 10.23 24.02 -32.25
N GLY A 82 11.29 23.23 -32.09
CA GLY A 82 11.23 21.81 -31.71
C GLY A 82 10.83 21.49 -30.27
N ASN A 83 10.01 22.31 -29.60
CA ASN A 83 9.50 22.03 -28.26
C ASN A 83 7.98 21.87 -28.33
N ALA A 84 7.49 20.63 -28.36
CA ALA A 84 6.07 20.38 -28.28
C ALA A 84 5.53 20.74 -26.88
N GLU A 85 4.42 21.45 -26.85
CA GLU A 85 3.85 22.06 -25.65
C GLU A 85 3.27 21.00 -24.70
N VAL A 86 3.58 21.12 -23.41
CA VAL A 86 3.01 20.27 -22.35
C VAL A 86 1.59 20.72 -22.06
N GLN A 87 0.64 19.80 -22.14
CA GLN A 87 -0.77 20.01 -21.85
C GLN A 87 -1.22 19.24 -20.62
N VAL A 88 -2.32 19.71 -20.02
CA VAL A 88 -2.95 19.09 -18.85
C VAL A 88 -4.43 18.91 -19.14
N GLU A 89 -4.90 17.69 -19.01
CA GLU A 89 -6.33 17.35 -19.04
C GLU A 89 -6.77 16.93 -17.64
N THR A 90 -7.80 17.59 -17.11
CA THR A 90 -8.39 17.23 -15.81
C THR A 90 -9.72 16.54 -15.98
N SER A 91 -9.98 15.54 -15.15
CA SER A 91 -11.24 14.81 -15.12
C SER A 91 -11.65 14.44 -13.70
N THR A 92 -12.92 14.05 -13.56
CA THR A 92 -13.46 13.43 -12.36
C THR A 92 -13.73 11.96 -12.64
N GLN A 93 -12.92 11.10 -12.06
CA GLN A 93 -12.96 9.65 -12.25
C GLN A 93 -13.55 8.96 -11.04
N VAL A 94 -14.34 7.91 -11.25
CA VAL A 94 -14.76 7.02 -10.15
C VAL A 94 -13.58 6.13 -9.80
N GLN A 95 -13.05 6.31 -8.59
CA GLN A 95 -11.93 5.49 -8.09
C GLN A 95 -12.47 4.22 -7.43
N PRO A 96 -11.88 3.03 -7.71
CA PRO A 96 -12.34 1.78 -7.10
C PRO A 96 -12.09 1.79 -5.59
N GLY A 97 -12.96 1.16 -4.81
CA GLY A 97 -12.80 0.99 -3.37
C GLY A 97 -13.04 -0.45 -2.97
N ILE A 98 -12.53 -0.82 -1.80
CA ILE A 98 -12.81 -2.13 -1.20
C ILE A 98 -14.32 -2.18 -0.86
N LEU A 99 -15.01 -3.21 -1.32
CA LEU A 99 -16.45 -3.39 -1.14
C LEU A 99 -16.77 -4.30 0.06
N GLY A 100 -15.86 -5.21 0.41
CA GLY A 100 -15.94 -6.13 1.55
C GLY A 100 -15.88 -5.45 2.93
N ILE A 101 -16.74 -4.47 3.20
CA ILE A 101 -16.78 -3.72 4.46
C ILE A 101 -17.49 -4.56 5.53
N TRP A 102 -16.77 -4.91 6.59
CA TRP A 102 -17.30 -5.75 7.68
C TRP A 102 -17.06 -5.20 9.09
N HIS A 103 -16.29 -4.12 9.23
CA HIS A 103 -15.99 -3.46 10.50
C HIS A 103 -16.67 -2.09 10.53
N SER A 104 -17.22 -1.70 11.67
CA SER A 104 -18.03 -0.47 11.77
C SER A 104 -17.20 0.82 11.80
N LEU A 105 -15.97 0.75 12.32
CA LEU A 105 -15.08 1.91 12.36
C LEU A 105 -14.51 2.22 10.97
N ALA A 106 -14.68 3.48 10.55
CA ALA A 106 -14.04 4.07 9.38
C ALA A 106 -13.20 5.29 9.79
N ILE A 107 -11.98 5.35 9.27
CA ILE A 107 -10.98 6.37 9.59
C ILE A 107 -10.63 7.07 8.28
N ASP A 108 -10.77 8.40 8.23
CA ASP A 108 -10.33 9.15 7.05
C ASP A 108 -8.80 9.19 7.03
N TYR A 109 -8.19 8.95 5.87
CA TYR A 109 -6.75 9.03 5.67
C TYR A 109 -6.18 10.37 6.16
N LEU A 110 -6.92 11.47 5.99
CA LEU A 110 -6.50 12.81 6.43
C LEU A 110 -6.61 13.02 7.96
N GLU A 111 -7.30 12.13 8.68
CA GLU A 111 -7.32 12.13 10.16
C GLU A 111 -6.09 11.42 10.75
N LEU A 112 -5.27 10.76 9.93
CA LEU A 112 -4.08 10.05 10.40
C LEU A 112 -2.90 10.99 10.64
N GLU A 113 -2.24 10.81 11.77
CA GLU A 113 -0.84 11.22 11.94
C GLU A 113 0.05 10.05 11.50
N VAL A 114 0.57 10.14 10.27
CA VAL A 114 1.43 9.11 9.66
C VAL A 114 2.81 9.13 10.31
N GLY A 115 3.23 7.99 10.86
CA GLY A 115 4.54 7.75 11.44
C GLY A 115 5.52 7.10 10.45
N SER A 116 6.31 6.15 10.94
CA SER A 116 7.30 5.43 10.14
C SER A 116 6.63 4.56 9.07
N HIS A 117 7.25 4.48 7.89
CA HIS A 117 6.82 3.56 6.84
C HIS A 117 7.52 2.21 7.04
N LEU A 118 6.74 1.15 7.14
CA LEU A 118 7.22 -0.23 7.19
C LEU A 118 7.39 -0.80 5.78
N ARG A 119 6.52 -0.37 4.85
CA ARG A 119 6.60 -0.57 3.41
C ARG A 119 5.98 0.65 2.71
N SER A 120 6.09 0.71 1.39
CA SER A 120 5.53 1.82 0.62
C SER A 120 4.03 2.03 0.85
N ASN A 121 3.27 0.96 1.08
CA ASN A 121 1.84 0.95 1.34
C ASN A 121 1.45 0.54 2.76
N VAL A 122 2.43 0.45 3.68
CA VAL A 122 2.24 0.07 5.08
C VAL A 122 2.98 1.04 5.98
N CYS A 123 2.29 1.72 6.89
CA CYS A 123 2.92 2.63 7.83
C CYS A 123 2.30 2.55 9.22
N GLU A 124 3.07 2.97 10.21
CA GLU A 124 2.55 3.25 11.54
C GLU A 124 1.73 4.54 11.50
N ALA A 125 0.66 4.60 12.30
CA ALA A 125 -0.19 5.77 12.40
C ALA A 125 -0.80 5.90 13.80
N THR A 126 -1.24 7.12 14.10
CA THR A 126 -2.15 7.39 15.22
C THR A 126 -3.35 8.21 14.73
N CYS A 127 -4.46 8.16 15.45
CA CYS A 127 -5.60 9.05 15.23
C CYS A 127 -6.45 9.17 16.50
N SER A 128 -7.36 10.14 16.54
CA SER A 128 -8.23 10.36 17.71
C SER A 128 -9.23 9.24 17.97
N LYS A 129 -9.53 8.40 16.97
CA LYS A 129 -10.54 7.33 17.05
C LYS A 129 -10.01 6.03 17.66
N ILE A 130 -8.70 5.80 17.64
CA ILE A 130 -8.06 4.58 18.14
C ILE A 130 -7.00 4.97 19.17
N PRO A 131 -7.03 4.44 20.40
CA PRO A 131 -6.00 4.72 21.37
C PRO A 131 -4.66 4.07 20.97
N GLY A 132 -3.59 4.86 21.04
CA GLY A 132 -2.22 4.40 20.80
C GLY A 132 -1.84 4.31 19.32
N GLN A 133 -0.70 3.69 19.07
CA GLN A 133 -0.16 3.50 17.74
C GLN A 133 -0.68 2.21 17.11
N PHE A 134 -0.96 2.27 15.81
CA PHE A 134 -1.40 1.12 15.02
C PHE A 134 -0.71 1.13 13.66
N VAL A 135 -0.93 0.09 12.87
CA VAL A 135 -0.42 -0.02 11.50
C VAL A 135 -1.57 0.12 10.52
N VAL A 136 -1.37 0.86 9.43
CA VAL A 136 -2.32 0.91 8.31
C VAL A 136 -1.70 0.29 7.07
N LYS A 137 -2.51 -0.44 6.32
CA LYS A 137 -2.19 -0.93 4.97
C LYS A 137 -3.25 -0.42 4.01
N PHE A 138 -2.83 0.22 2.92
CA PHE A 138 -3.75 0.94 2.05
C PHE A 138 -3.30 0.99 0.60
N ALA A 139 -4.26 1.09 -0.32
CA ALA A 139 -4.01 1.21 -1.74
C ALA A 139 -3.57 2.64 -2.04
N ARG A 140 -2.35 2.76 -2.55
CA ARG A 140 -1.78 4.02 -3.02
C ARG A 140 -2.40 4.40 -4.36
N PHE A 141 -2.63 3.38 -5.19
CA PHE A 141 -3.18 3.50 -6.54
C PHE A 141 -4.31 2.49 -6.77
N HIS A 142 -5.09 2.75 -7.81
CA HIS A 142 -6.32 2.01 -8.12
C HIS A 142 -6.08 0.50 -8.33
N TYR A 143 -4.95 0.12 -8.92
CA TYR A 143 -4.59 -1.27 -9.19
C TYR A 143 -4.28 -2.11 -7.93
N GLU A 144 -4.03 -1.48 -6.78
CA GLU A 144 -3.77 -2.20 -5.51
C GLU A 144 -5.05 -2.61 -4.78
N ILE A 145 -6.21 -2.02 -5.14
CA ILE A 145 -7.48 -2.22 -4.43
C ILE A 145 -7.91 -3.68 -4.41
N ALA A 146 -7.84 -4.38 -5.54
CA ALA A 146 -8.28 -5.77 -5.63
C ALA A 146 -7.44 -6.71 -4.73
N ARG A 147 -6.15 -6.41 -4.55
CA ARG A 147 -5.25 -7.17 -3.67
C ARG A 147 -5.61 -6.92 -2.20
N LEU A 148 -5.83 -5.66 -1.81
CA LEU A 148 -6.25 -5.33 -0.46
C LEU A 148 -7.68 -5.78 -0.13
N GLU A 149 -8.56 -5.89 -1.11
CA GLU A 149 -9.90 -6.46 -0.91
C GLU A 149 -9.83 -7.94 -0.52
N ARG A 150 -8.96 -8.72 -1.16
CA ARG A 150 -8.71 -10.12 -0.76
C ARG A 150 -8.19 -10.20 0.67
N GLU A 151 -7.20 -9.39 1.00
CA GLU A 151 -6.63 -9.39 2.36
C GLU A 151 -7.64 -8.92 3.41
N THR A 152 -8.41 -7.88 3.12
CA THR A 152 -9.48 -7.38 4.00
C THR A 152 -10.53 -8.47 4.26
N THR A 153 -10.85 -9.25 3.22
CA THR A 153 -11.74 -10.41 3.33
C THR A 153 -11.09 -11.52 4.17
N ALA A 154 -9.80 -11.77 4.01
CA ALA A 154 -9.07 -12.74 4.82
C ALA A 154 -9.02 -12.36 6.30
N TYR A 155 -8.81 -11.08 6.63
CA TYR A 155 -8.91 -10.60 8.01
C TYR A 155 -10.29 -10.83 8.63
N LYS A 156 -11.37 -10.76 7.84
CA LYS A 156 -12.71 -11.14 8.30
C LYS A 156 -12.78 -12.61 8.70
N TRP A 157 -12.11 -13.49 7.95
CA TRP A 157 -12.14 -14.93 8.19
C TRP A 157 -11.41 -15.33 9.47
N ILE A 158 -10.34 -14.61 9.80
CA ILE A 158 -9.49 -14.90 10.96
C ILE A 158 -9.81 -14.04 12.18
N ASP A 159 -10.82 -13.17 12.11
CA ASP A 159 -11.21 -12.32 13.23
C ASP A 159 -11.58 -13.15 14.45
N GLY A 160 -11.02 -12.80 15.61
CA GLY A 160 -11.21 -13.56 16.86
C GLY A 160 -10.43 -14.88 16.98
N HIS A 161 -9.62 -15.27 15.99
CA HIS A 161 -8.88 -16.54 16.00
C HIS A 161 -7.39 -16.43 16.43
N ASN A 162 -6.90 -15.22 16.74
CA ASN A 162 -5.50 -14.97 17.12
C ASN A 162 -4.48 -15.55 16.12
N ILE A 163 -4.73 -15.33 14.83
CA ILE A 163 -3.84 -15.74 13.74
C ILE A 163 -3.00 -14.54 13.26
N GLY A 164 -3.68 -13.45 12.93
CA GLY A 164 -3.06 -12.21 12.48
C GLY A 164 -3.27 -11.05 13.46
N PRO A 165 -2.74 -9.86 13.13
CA PRO A 165 -3.00 -8.64 13.86
C PRO A 165 -4.51 -8.38 14.03
N LYS A 166 -4.89 -7.73 15.14
CA LYS A 166 -6.29 -7.36 15.34
C LYS A 166 -6.69 -6.30 14.32
N PHE A 167 -7.73 -6.55 13.54
CA PHE A 167 -8.32 -5.54 12.67
C PHE A 167 -9.00 -4.44 13.50
N LEU A 168 -8.70 -3.18 13.20
CA LEU A 168 -9.17 -2.04 14.01
C LEU A 168 -10.19 -1.17 13.28
N GLY A 169 -10.18 -1.14 11.95
CA GLY A 169 -11.10 -0.32 11.17
C GLY A 169 -10.73 -0.23 9.70
N HIS A 170 -11.67 0.24 8.91
CA HIS A 170 -11.46 0.54 7.49
C HIS A 170 -10.81 1.92 7.34
N LEU A 171 -9.87 2.02 6.42
CA LEU A 171 -9.26 3.29 6.04
C LEU A 171 -9.98 3.84 4.81
N THR A 172 -10.43 5.08 4.88
CA THR A 172 -11.21 5.73 3.83
C THR A 172 -10.51 6.95 3.26
N GLU A 173 -10.80 7.25 2.01
CA GLU A 173 -10.45 8.50 1.34
C GLU A 173 -11.64 8.91 0.50
N HIS A 174 -12.08 10.17 0.59
CA HIS A 174 -13.18 10.69 -0.25
C HIS A 174 -14.43 9.77 -0.27
N GLY A 175 -14.74 9.14 0.87
CA GLY A 175 -15.88 8.25 1.03
C GLY A 175 -15.72 6.81 0.53
N ARG A 176 -14.63 6.46 -0.16
CA ARG A 176 -14.32 5.06 -0.54
C ARG A 176 -13.36 4.43 0.47
N VAL A 177 -13.45 3.12 0.66
CA VAL A 177 -12.47 2.36 1.45
C VAL A 177 -11.26 2.06 0.58
N ILE A 178 -10.07 2.43 1.06
CA ILE A 178 -8.79 2.23 0.38
C ILE A 178 -7.90 1.20 1.08
N GLY A 179 -8.25 0.77 2.29
CA GLY A 179 -7.41 -0.10 3.09
C GLY A 179 -7.98 -0.32 4.49
N PHE A 180 -7.11 -0.67 5.43
CA PHE A 180 -7.50 -0.97 6.80
C PHE A 180 -6.40 -0.66 7.82
N ALA A 181 -6.82 -0.49 9.07
CA ALA A 181 -5.98 -0.36 10.25
C ALA A 181 -5.93 -1.69 11.01
N MET A 182 -4.77 -2.03 11.56
CA MET A 182 -4.53 -3.24 12.34
C MET A 182 -3.61 -2.94 13.53
N SER A 183 -3.68 -3.75 14.59
CA SER A 183 -2.80 -3.59 15.76
C SER A 183 -1.34 -3.70 15.37
N LYS A 184 -0.49 -2.84 15.95
CA LYS A 184 0.97 -3.01 15.88
C LYS A 184 1.39 -4.24 16.69
N ILE A 185 2.29 -5.05 16.13
CA ILE A 185 2.91 -6.18 16.83
C ILE A 185 4.25 -5.69 17.36
N GLU A 186 4.31 -5.49 18.68
CA GLU A 186 5.51 -5.01 19.36
C GLU A 186 6.57 -6.11 19.48
N GLU A 187 7.84 -5.69 19.47
CA GLU A 187 9.00 -6.58 19.70
C GLU A 187 9.02 -7.81 18.77
N ALA A 188 8.57 -7.62 17.53
CA ALA A 188 8.52 -8.65 16.52
C ALA A 188 9.78 -8.70 15.64
N ARG A 189 10.19 -9.91 15.26
CA ARG A 189 11.15 -10.17 14.19
C ARG A 189 10.55 -11.13 13.17
N HIS A 190 11.06 -11.12 11.94
CA HIS A 190 10.70 -12.15 10.97
C HIS A 190 11.16 -13.54 11.43
N ALA A 191 10.43 -14.56 11.00
CA ALA A 191 10.78 -15.94 11.26
C ALA A 191 12.12 -16.32 10.61
N THR A 192 12.77 -17.29 11.22
CA THR A 192 13.95 -17.98 10.72
C THR A 192 13.65 -19.48 10.67
N LEU A 193 14.59 -20.27 10.14
CA LEU A 193 14.44 -21.72 10.14
C LEU A 193 14.33 -22.31 11.56
N ASP A 194 14.94 -21.67 12.56
CA ASP A 194 14.86 -22.09 13.97
C ASP A 194 13.44 -21.97 14.55
N ASP A 195 12.58 -21.17 13.92
CA ASP A 195 11.19 -20.94 14.33
C ASP A 195 10.20 -21.92 13.66
N LEU A 196 10.70 -22.91 12.90
CA LEU A 196 9.88 -23.79 12.07
C LEU A 196 8.72 -24.44 12.84
N ASP A 197 8.97 -24.95 14.05
CA ASP A 197 7.94 -25.64 14.82
C ASP A 197 6.81 -24.71 15.30
N ILE A 198 7.14 -23.48 15.69
CA ILE A 198 6.14 -22.50 16.11
C ILE A 198 5.37 -21.92 14.91
N CYS A 199 6.04 -21.75 13.77
CA CYS A 199 5.40 -21.39 12.50
C CYS A 199 4.46 -22.49 12.00
N ARG A 200 4.86 -23.77 12.08
CA ARG A 200 4.00 -24.92 11.76
C ARG A 200 2.74 -24.94 12.64
N GLN A 201 2.88 -24.64 13.93
CA GLN A 201 1.73 -24.56 14.83
C GLN A 201 0.80 -23.39 14.46
N ALA A 202 1.34 -22.22 14.13
CA ALA A 202 0.54 -21.09 13.67
C ALA A 202 -0.19 -21.39 12.36
N LEU A 203 0.50 -21.98 11.38
CA LEU A 203 -0.09 -22.38 10.11
C LEU A 203 -1.19 -23.43 10.29
N ARG A 204 -0.98 -24.42 11.17
CA ARG A 204 -2.03 -25.39 11.52
C ARG A 204 -3.27 -24.73 12.09
N ARG A 205 -3.15 -23.69 12.93
CA ARG A 205 -4.33 -22.94 13.42
C ARG A 205 -5.11 -22.33 12.27
N LEU A 206 -4.44 -21.72 11.29
CA LEU A 206 -5.10 -21.23 10.08
C LEU A 206 -5.79 -22.36 9.30
N HIS A 207 -5.10 -23.49 9.11
CA HIS A 207 -5.63 -24.66 8.41
C HIS A 207 -6.84 -25.28 9.09
N THR A 208 -6.96 -25.21 10.43
CA THR A 208 -8.17 -25.69 11.14
C THR A 208 -9.43 -24.92 10.76
N LEU A 209 -9.29 -23.71 10.20
CA LEU A 209 -10.39 -22.91 9.66
C LEU A 209 -10.72 -23.25 8.20
N GLY A 210 -10.01 -24.22 7.60
CA GLY A 210 -10.11 -24.52 6.17
C GLY A 210 -9.53 -23.42 5.28
N ILE A 211 -8.58 -22.63 5.81
CA ILE A 211 -7.95 -21.52 5.11
C ILE A 211 -6.50 -21.90 4.77
N LYS A 212 -6.13 -21.72 3.50
CA LYS A 212 -4.75 -21.77 3.02
C LYS A 212 -4.17 -20.36 3.04
N HIS A 213 -2.89 -20.18 3.40
CA HIS A 213 -2.26 -18.85 3.41
C HIS A 213 -1.91 -18.37 1.99
N GLY A 214 -1.39 -19.27 1.15
CA GLY A 214 -0.97 -19.02 -0.23
C GLY A 214 0.46 -18.51 -0.38
N ASP A 215 1.00 -17.79 0.63
CA ASP A 215 2.36 -17.25 0.62
C ASP A 215 3.07 -17.39 1.98
N THR A 216 3.56 -18.59 2.31
CA THR A 216 4.15 -18.90 3.63
C THR A 216 5.64 -18.55 3.74
N ASN A 217 6.09 -17.51 3.05
CA ASN A 217 7.47 -17.03 3.17
C ASN A 217 7.78 -16.52 4.59
N LYS A 218 9.06 -16.54 4.99
CA LYS A 218 9.51 -16.15 6.34
C LYS A 218 9.14 -14.72 6.77
N HIS A 219 8.97 -13.81 5.82
CA HIS A 219 8.62 -12.42 6.11
C HIS A 219 7.16 -12.27 6.56
N ASN A 220 6.31 -13.26 6.25
CA ASN A 220 4.89 -13.29 6.61
C ASN A 220 4.63 -13.88 8.00
N PHE A 221 5.68 -14.31 8.71
CA PHE A 221 5.60 -14.75 10.10
C PHE A 221 6.37 -13.79 11.01
N LEU A 222 5.66 -13.18 11.95
CA LEU A 222 6.22 -12.31 12.97
C LEU A 222 6.35 -13.06 14.29
N ILE A 223 7.58 -13.27 14.73
CA ILE A 223 7.92 -13.92 16.00
C ILE A 223 8.06 -12.84 17.08
N HIS A 224 7.34 -13.01 18.19
CA HIS A 224 7.34 -12.06 19.31
C HIS A 224 7.20 -12.84 20.65
N PRO A 225 7.40 -12.20 21.83
CA PRO A 225 7.41 -12.91 23.12
C PRO A 225 6.13 -13.69 23.45
N HIS A 226 5.01 -13.34 22.82
CA HIS A 226 3.71 -13.98 23.03
C HIS A 226 3.37 -15.04 21.96
N GLY A 227 4.26 -15.30 20.99
CA GLY A 227 4.08 -16.35 20.00
C GLY A 227 4.40 -15.89 18.57
N VAL A 228 3.52 -16.29 17.65
CA VAL A 228 3.68 -16.06 16.21
C VAL A 228 2.41 -15.46 15.67
N THR A 229 2.56 -14.34 14.96
CA THR A 229 1.50 -13.65 14.23
C THR A 229 1.77 -13.75 12.73
N MET A 230 0.75 -14.15 11.96
CA MET A 230 0.82 -14.26 10.51
C MET A 230 0.28 -12.99 9.85
N ILE A 231 0.95 -12.51 8.80
CA ILE A 231 0.59 -11.29 8.06
C ILE A 231 0.60 -11.56 6.54
N ASP A 232 0.10 -10.60 5.76
CA ASP A 232 0.06 -10.66 4.29
C ASP A 232 -0.83 -11.80 3.74
N LEU A 233 -2.12 -11.72 4.08
CA LEU A 233 -3.14 -12.73 3.76
C LEU A 233 -3.84 -12.50 2.40
N ASP A 234 -3.20 -11.79 1.47
CA ASP A 234 -3.80 -11.40 0.19
C ASP A 234 -3.87 -12.54 -0.85
N PHE A 235 -3.14 -13.64 -0.59
CA PHE A 235 -3.22 -14.91 -1.30
C PHE A 235 -4.02 -15.97 -0.54
N ALA A 236 -4.65 -15.60 0.59
CA ALA A 236 -5.38 -16.56 1.39
C ALA A 236 -6.64 -17.06 0.67
N GLU A 237 -6.90 -18.36 0.78
CA GLU A 237 -8.02 -19.04 0.14
C GLU A 237 -8.83 -19.83 1.17
N GLN A 238 -10.13 -19.60 1.21
CA GLN A 238 -11.07 -20.38 2.03
C GLN A 238 -11.52 -21.65 1.32
N ASN A 239 -11.92 -22.65 2.10
CA ASN A 239 -12.39 -23.95 1.63
C ASN A 239 -11.32 -24.73 0.86
N ALA A 240 -10.06 -24.54 1.24
CA ALA A 240 -8.96 -25.32 0.69
C ALA A 240 -9.11 -26.80 1.06
N THR A 241 -8.72 -27.66 0.13
CA THR A 241 -8.73 -29.11 0.33
C THR A 241 -7.65 -29.55 1.32
N GLU A 242 -7.86 -30.69 1.97
CA GLU A 242 -6.85 -31.27 2.87
C GLU A 242 -5.50 -31.50 2.16
N ALA A 243 -5.52 -31.81 0.87
CA ALA A 243 -4.31 -31.95 0.06
C ALA A 243 -3.53 -30.63 -0.06
N GLU A 244 -4.22 -29.53 -0.35
CA GLU A 244 -3.60 -28.19 -0.48
C GLU A 244 -3.04 -27.69 0.85
N LEU A 245 -3.77 -27.90 1.96
CA LEU A 245 -3.31 -27.52 3.29
C LEU A 245 -2.08 -28.34 3.71
N ASN A 246 -2.10 -29.64 3.45
CA ASN A 246 -0.95 -30.51 3.72
C ASN A 246 0.27 -30.12 2.88
N GLU A 247 0.08 -29.84 1.59
CA GLU A 247 1.15 -29.36 0.71
C GLU A 247 1.80 -28.07 1.25
N GLU A 248 0.99 -27.08 1.63
CA GLU A 248 1.48 -25.83 2.21
C GLU A 248 2.25 -26.06 3.53
N LEU A 249 1.74 -26.96 4.38
CA LEU A 249 2.39 -27.31 5.65
C LEU A 249 3.73 -28.03 5.45
N TYR A 250 3.81 -28.96 4.49
CA TYR A 250 5.05 -29.67 4.18
C TYR A 250 6.09 -28.76 3.54
N GLY A 251 5.65 -27.81 2.69
CA GLY A 251 6.52 -26.85 2.03
C GLY A 251 7.09 -25.75 2.93
N LEU A 252 6.53 -25.55 4.13
CA LEU A 252 6.89 -24.43 5.01
C LEU A 252 8.39 -24.36 5.33
N GLU A 253 9.05 -25.49 5.52
CA GLU A 253 10.49 -25.53 5.82
C GLU A 253 11.33 -24.92 4.69
N GLN A 254 10.97 -25.22 3.44
CA GLN A 254 11.62 -24.64 2.27
C GLN A 254 11.35 -23.14 2.17
N GLN A 255 10.13 -22.69 2.50
CA GLN A 255 9.76 -21.27 2.48
C GLN A 255 10.49 -20.46 3.55
N LEU A 256 10.76 -21.05 4.72
CA LEU A 256 11.55 -20.41 5.77
C LEU A 256 13.05 -20.39 5.44
N ALA A 257 13.55 -21.43 4.78
CA ALA A 257 14.94 -21.53 4.36
C ALA A 257 15.28 -20.69 3.11
N ASP A 258 14.28 -20.14 2.40
CA ASP A 258 14.52 -19.43 1.16
C ASP A 258 15.38 -18.15 1.37
N THR A 259 16.43 -18.05 0.58
CA THR A 259 17.38 -16.92 0.54
C THR A 259 17.25 -16.11 -0.75
N SER A 260 16.30 -16.42 -1.62
CA SER A 260 16.13 -15.79 -2.94
C SER A 260 15.70 -14.32 -2.88
N GLY A 261 15.32 -13.81 -1.70
CA GLY A 261 14.82 -12.45 -1.52
C GLY A 261 13.32 -12.28 -1.84
N LYS A 262 12.61 -13.37 -2.16
CA LYS A 262 11.15 -13.37 -2.27
C LYS A 262 10.51 -12.99 -0.92
N GLY A 263 9.52 -12.10 -0.95
CA GLY A 263 8.79 -11.63 0.24
C GLY A 263 9.24 -10.27 0.79
N GLY A 264 10.34 -9.70 0.28
CA GLY A 264 10.80 -8.34 0.57
C GLY A 264 11.97 -8.27 1.57
N VAL A 265 13.07 -7.65 1.15
CA VAL A 265 14.19 -7.28 2.02
C VAL A 265 13.81 -6.00 2.77
N ILE A 266 13.81 -6.03 4.11
CA ILE A 266 13.82 -4.81 4.90
C ILE A 266 15.28 -4.37 4.98
N GLU A 267 15.61 -3.24 4.35
CA GLU A 267 16.82 -2.52 4.72
C GLU A 267 16.61 -1.97 6.13
N LEU A 268 17.22 -2.63 7.10
CA LEU A 268 17.46 -2.01 8.40
C LEU A 268 18.38 -0.83 8.12
N ILE A 269 17.82 0.38 8.13
CA ILE A 269 18.64 1.57 8.24
C ILE A 269 19.16 1.55 9.67
N ASP A 270 20.34 0.96 9.86
CA ASP A 270 21.11 1.12 11.07
C ASP A 270 21.33 2.61 11.26
N GLY A 271 20.68 3.16 12.28
CA GLY A 271 20.97 4.50 12.75
C GLY A 271 22.40 4.54 13.27
N THR A 272 23.32 4.97 12.41
CA THR A 272 24.62 5.46 12.85
C THR A 272 25.14 6.55 11.90
N ASP A 273 25.37 7.70 12.53
CA ASP A 273 26.36 8.74 12.26
C ASP A 273 26.04 9.93 11.33
N CYS A 274 25.96 11.07 12.04
CA CYS A 274 26.12 12.50 11.68
C CYS A 274 24.88 13.30 11.27
#